data_AF-A0A2M8P996-F1
#
_entry.id   AF-A0A2M8P996-F1
#
_cell.length_a   1.000
_cell.length_b   1.000
_cell.length_c   1.000
_cell.angle_alpha   90.00
_cell.angle_beta   90.00
_cell.angle_gamma   90.00
#
_symmetry.space_group_name_H-M   'P 1'
#
loop_
_entity.id
_entity.type
_entity.pdbx_description
1 polymer ?
#
loop_
_entity_poly.entity_id
_entity_poly.type
_entity_poly.pdbx_seq_one_letter_code
_entity_poly.pdbx_strand_id
1 'polypeptide(L)'
;MEIPFVEPDQVPQPRQKVRIERLTAQPYPDGWRIKLNVDVTAFQERPSLELRVLRLPEERIIAELSIIETMHRKMEFTVHVRGVESPNG
;
A
#
# COMPACT_ATOMS: atom_id res chain seq x y z
N MET A 1 -36.11 -5.93 12.16
CA MET A 1 -34.74 -5.41 12.24
C MET A 1 -33.90 -6.28 11.32
N GLU A 2 -33.62 -5.81 10.11
CA GLU A 2 -32.74 -6.56 9.19
C GLU A 2 -31.30 -6.32 9.63
N ILE A 3 -30.60 -7.40 9.97
CA ILE A 3 -29.18 -7.36 10.25
C ILE A 3 -28.48 -7.46 8.87
N PRO A 4 -27.78 -6.43 8.40
CA PRO A 4 -27.04 -6.55 7.15
C PRO A 4 -25.97 -7.64 7.32
N PHE A 5 -26.03 -8.68 6.48
CA PHE A 5 -25.13 -9.83 6.51
C PHE A 5 -23.71 -9.51 6.00
N VAL A 6 -23.46 -8.27 5.58
CA VAL A 6 -22.20 -7.82 4.99
C VAL A 6 -21.82 -6.49 5.64
N GLU A 7 -20.63 -6.42 6.22
CA GLU A 7 -20.09 -5.16 6.71
C GLU A 7 -20.00 -4.16 5.54
N PRO A 8 -20.36 -2.88 5.71
CA PRO A 8 -20.42 -1.91 4.60
C PRO A 8 -19.10 -1.77 3.80
N ASP A 9 -17.94 -2.00 4.43
CA ASP A 9 -16.62 -1.97 3.81
C ASP A 9 -16.32 -3.20 2.92
N GLN A 10 -17.18 -4.21 2.96
CA GLN A 10 -17.05 -5.43 2.17
C GLN A 10 -17.86 -5.40 0.88
N VAL A 11 -18.68 -4.36 0.65
CA VAL A 11 -19.46 -4.22 -0.60
C VAL A 11 -18.53 -3.70 -1.71
N PRO A 12 -18.28 -4.49 -2.78
CA PRO A 12 -17.41 -4.07 -3.87
C PRO A 12 -17.91 -2.81 -4.57
N GLN A 13 -17.04 -1.81 -4.68
CA GLN A 13 -17.31 -0.52 -5.28
C GLN A 13 -16.90 -0.49 -6.77
N PRO A 14 -17.59 0.33 -7.59
CA PRO A 14 -17.16 0.60 -8.95
C PRO A 14 -15.84 1.37 -8.97
N ARG A 15 -15.08 1.25 -10.07
CA ARG A 15 -13.72 1.82 -10.23
C ARG A 15 -13.58 3.27 -9.74
N GLN A 16 -14.54 4.14 -10.04
CA GLN A 16 -14.46 5.57 -9.70
C GLN A 16 -14.54 5.85 -8.20
N LYS A 17 -15.08 4.88 -7.43
CA LYS A 17 -15.23 4.95 -5.97
C LYS A 17 -14.15 4.18 -5.21
N VAL A 18 -13.26 3.44 -5.89
CA VAL A 18 -12.13 2.77 -5.25
C VAL A 18 -11.16 3.82 -4.72
N ARG A 19 -10.77 3.69 -3.45
CA ARG A 19 -9.85 4.60 -2.75
C ARG A 19 -8.85 3.79 -1.91
N ILE A 20 -7.73 4.41 -1.58
CA ILE A 20 -6.81 3.90 -0.55
C ILE A 20 -7.40 4.28 0.81
N GLU A 21 -7.67 3.28 1.64
CA GLU A 21 -8.25 3.45 2.98
C GLU A 21 -7.17 3.53 4.05
N ARG A 22 -6.05 2.82 3.85
CA ARG A 22 -4.90 2.82 4.74
C ARG A 22 -3.62 2.68 3.95
N LEU A 23 -2.62 3.48 4.31
CA LEU A 23 -1.25 3.34 3.81
C LEU A 23 -0.28 3.56 4.97
N THR A 24 0.55 2.57 5.27
CA THR A 24 1.58 2.69 6.32
C THR A 24 2.91 2.21 5.80
N ALA A 25 3.99 2.89 6.21
CA ALA A 25 5.36 2.47 5.96
C ALA A 25 6.12 2.40 7.30
N GLN A 26 6.73 1.26 7.60
CA GLN A 26 7.50 1.05 8.82
C GLN A 26 8.88 0.50 8.46
N PRO A 27 9.97 1.26 8.72
CA PRO A 27 11.32 0.73 8.58
C PRO A 27 11.54 -0.46 9.52
N TYR A 28 12.23 -1.48 9.05
CA TYR A 28 12.73 -2.55 9.90
C TYR A 28 13.92 -2.03 10.74
N PRO A 29 14.25 -2.69 11.87
CA PRO A 29 15.39 -2.30 12.70
C PRO A 29 16.75 -2.32 11.98
N ASP A 30 16.85 -3.01 10.84
CA ASP A 30 18.07 -3.05 10.03
C ASP A 30 18.25 -1.81 9.13
N GLY A 31 17.23 -0.97 8.98
CA GLY A 31 17.22 0.19 8.09
C GLY A 31 17.12 -0.12 6.59
N TRP A 32 17.33 -1.36 6.17
CA TRP A 32 17.41 -1.73 4.75
C TRP A 32 16.07 -2.18 4.17
N ARG A 33 15.10 -2.48 5.03
CA ARG A 33 13.78 -2.95 4.62
C ARG A 33 12.69 -2.06 5.19
N ILE A 34 11.61 -1.94 4.44
CA ILE A 34 10.43 -1.20 4.85
C ILE A 34 9.21 -2.10 4.66
N LYS A 35 8.43 -2.26 5.74
CA LYS A 35 7.12 -2.88 5.70
C LYS A 35 6.11 -1.86 5.19
N LEU A 36 5.48 -2.15 4.05
CA LEU A 36 4.36 -1.40 3.51
C LEU A 36 3.07 -2.17 3.77
N ASN A 37 2.05 -1.48 4.29
CA ASN A 37 0.68 -1.98 4.26
C ASN A 37 -0.17 -1.02 3.46
N VAL A 38 -0.97 -1.56 2.54
CA VAL A 38 -1.97 -0.81 1.77
C VAL A 38 -3.30 -1.53 1.84
N ASP A 39 -4.33 -0.80 2.27
CA ASP A 39 -5.72 -1.25 2.20
C ASP A 39 -6.43 -0.37 1.18
N VAL A 40 -7.17 -1.00 0.27
CA VAL A 40 -8.07 -0.34 -0.67
C VAL A 40 -9.50 -0.77 -0.40
N THR A 41 -10.44 0.08 -0.77
CA THR A 41 -11.86 -0.25 -0.77
C THR A 41 -12.12 -1.52 -1.58
N ALA A 42 -13.08 -2.34 -1.13
CA ALA A 42 -13.52 -3.49 -1.92
C ALA A 42 -13.89 -3.04 -3.35
N PHE A 43 -13.50 -3.81 -4.36
CA PHE A 43 -13.53 -3.38 -5.75
C PHE A 43 -14.22 -4.41 -6.65
N GLN A 44 -14.96 -3.93 -7.65
CA GLN A 44 -15.58 -4.77 -8.69
C GLN A 44 -14.58 -5.08 -9.82
N GLU A 45 -13.76 -4.09 -10.18
CA GLU A 45 -12.68 -4.19 -11.16
C GLU A 45 -11.33 -4.15 -10.44
N ARG A 46 -10.39 -5.02 -10.81
CA ARG A 46 -9.09 -5.12 -10.13
C ARG A 46 -8.27 -3.85 -10.36
N PRO A 47 -7.91 -3.10 -9.31
CA PRO A 47 -7.11 -1.91 -9.48
C PRO A 47 -5.63 -2.26 -9.66
N SER A 48 -4.92 -1.37 -10.33
CA SER A 48 -3.46 -1.33 -10.31
C SER A 48 -2.99 -0.18 -9.42
N LEU A 49 -1.90 -0.38 -8.70
CA LEU A 49 -1.33 0.58 -7.76
C LEU A 49 0.16 0.77 -8.06
N GLU A 50 0.62 1.99 -7.87
CA GLU A 50 2.05 2.32 -7.86
C GLU A 50 2.37 2.92 -6.49
N LEU A 51 3.34 2.33 -5.80
CA LEU A 51 3.81 2.77 -4.50
C LEU A 51 5.27 3.21 -4.62
N ARG A 52 5.58 4.39 -4.07
CA ARG A 52 6.94 4.93 -3.99
C ARG A 52 7.20 5.35 -2.56
N VAL A 53 8.38 5.00 -2.05
CA VAL A 53 8.88 5.50 -0.78
C VAL A 53 9.91 6.57 -1.04
N LEU A 54 9.68 7.75 -0.47
CA LEU A 54 10.55 8.90 -0.58
C LEU A 54 11.35 9.08 0.71
N ARG A 55 12.65 9.34 0.59
CA ARG A 55 13.48 9.84 1.68
C ARG A 55 13.39 11.36 1.73
N LEU A 56 13.00 11.89 2.88
CA LEU A 56 12.99 13.31 3.15
C LEU A 56 14.30 13.74 3.84
N PRO A 57 14.76 14.98 3.64
CA PRO A 57 14.10 16.07 2.91
C PRO A 57 14.32 16.06 1.39
N GLU A 58 15.26 15.28 0.84
CA GLU A 58 15.63 15.35 -0.58
C GLU A 58 14.58 14.79 -1.57
N GLU A 59 13.44 14.30 -1.10
CA GLU A 59 12.36 13.67 -1.88
C GLU A 59 12.86 12.56 -2.85
N ARG A 60 13.93 11.88 -2.46
CA ARG A 60 14.54 10.83 -3.29
C ARG A 60 13.75 9.53 -3.16
N ILE A 61 13.40 8.91 -4.28
CA ILE A 61 12.81 7.56 -4.28
C ILE A 61 13.88 6.56 -3.82
N ILE A 62 13.59 5.88 -2.72
CA ILE A 62 14.46 4.83 -2.14
C ILE A 62 13.86 3.43 -2.30
N ALA A 63 12.58 3.32 -2.64
CA ALA A 63 11.93 2.06 -2.99
C ALA A 63 10.69 2.34 -3.86
N GLU A 64 10.39 1.43 -4.77
CA GLU A 64 9.20 1.49 -5.61
C GLU A 64 8.62 0.09 -5.84
N LEU A 65 7.30 0.02 -6.03
CA LEU A 65 6.57 -1.21 -6.27
C LEU A 65 5.35 -0.92 -7.17
N SER A 66 5.22 -1.71 -8.23
CA SER A 66 4.04 -1.71 -9.09
C SER A 66 3.23 -2.97 -8.85
N ILE A 67 1.94 -2.80 -8.55
CA ILE A 67 0.98 -3.87 -8.32
C ILE A 67 -0.03 -3.80 -9.46
N ILE A 68 -0.04 -4.82 -10.32
CA ILE A 68 -0.93 -4.86 -11.47
C ILE A 68 -2.11 -5.77 -11.16
N GLU A 69 -3.33 -5.24 -11.31
CA GLU A 69 -4.58 -5.97 -11.13
C GLU A 69 -4.63 -6.79 -9.83
N THR A 70 -4.54 -6.12 -8.68
CA THR A 70 -4.50 -6.84 -7.39
C THR A 70 -5.74 -7.70 -7.14
N MET A 71 -5.50 -8.86 -6.52
CA MET A 71 -6.52 -9.80 -6.07
C MET A 71 -7.04 -9.48 -4.67
N HIS A 72 -6.29 -8.70 -3.89
CA HIS A 72 -6.55 -8.53 -2.46
C HIS A 72 -6.76 -7.06 -2.11
N ARG A 73 -7.75 -6.79 -1.25
CA ARG A 73 -8.04 -5.44 -0.73
C ARG A 73 -7.01 -4.97 0.30
N LYS A 74 -6.53 -5.89 1.13
CA LYS A 74 -5.50 -5.65 2.15
C LYS A 74 -4.22 -6.33 1.68
N MET A 75 -3.16 -5.56 1.55
CA MET A 75 -1.89 -6.05 1.03
C MET A 75 -0.75 -5.61 1.94
N GLU A 76 0.19 -6.51 2.14
CA GLU A 76 1.40 -6.31 2.92
C GLU A 76 2.62 -6.65 2.05
N PHE A 77 3.58 -5.74 1.99
CA PHE A 77 4.81 -5.92 1.23
C PHE A 77 6.03 -5.55 2.07
N THR A 78 7.13 -6.24 1.84
CA THR A 78 8.44 -5.77 2.30
C THR A 78 9.23 -5.29 1.09
N VAL A 79 9.60 -4.02 1.09
CA VAL A 79 10.43 -3.41 0.05
C VAL A 79 11.84 -3.14 0.57
N HIS A 80 12.82 -3.17 -0.33
CA HIS A 80 14.21 -2.93 -0.01
C HIS A 80 14.59 -1.48 -0.34
N VAL A 81 15.28 -0.84 0.60
CA VAL A 81 15.86 0.49 0.43
C VAL A 81 17.03 0.40 -0.56
N ARG A 82 17.03 1.28 -1.57
CA ARG A 82 18.04 1.34 -2.63
C ARG A 82 18.55 2.76 -2.79
N GLY A 83 19.75 2.89 -3.35
CA GLY A 83 20.34 4.19 -3.71
C GLY A 83 20.86 5.01 -2.52
N VAL A 84 20.99 4.43 -1.33
CA VAL A 84 21.60 5.09 -0.16
C VAL A 84 22.87 4.32 0.24
N GLU A 85 23.90 5.02 0.68
CA GLU A 85 25.15 4.41 1.18
C GLU A 85 24.97 3.86 2.60
N SER A 86 24.21 4.56 3.43
CA SER A 86 23.77 4.15 4.77
C SER A 86 22.27 4.41 4.92
N PRO A 87 21.48 3.44 5.41
CA PRO A 87 20.04 3.63 5.63
C PRO A 87 19.76 4.51 6.85
N ASN A 88 20.72 4.63 7.79
CA ASN A 88 20.54 5.32 9.07
C ASN A 88 21.19 6.72 9.12
N GLY A 89 21.76 7.19 8.00
CA GLY A 89 22.66 8.35 7.98
C GLY A 89 24.11 7.93 8.11
#